data_AF-A0AAC9JGW4-F1
#
_entry.id   AF-A0AAC9JGW4-F1
#
_cell.length_a   1.000
_cell.length_b   1.000
_cell.length_c   1.000
_cell.angle_alpha   90.00
_cell.angle_beta   90.00
_cell.angle_gamma   90.00
#
_symmetry.space_group_name_H-M   'P 1'
#
loop_
_entity.id
_entity.type
_entity.pdbx_description
1 polymer ?
#
loop_
_entity_poly.entity_id
_entity_poly.type
_entity_poly.pdbx_seq_one_letter_code
_entity_poly.pdbx_strand_id
1 'polypeptide(L)'
;MQIGSAVTAFKQLFSRLILLATCAVLSNAAFAIEAGQYYYFISDKCLPKGPQTPEARGAVTPDVMLFEVVPAGISDYFVNMNTNALIHYAEEGQEHLSSLESEQAYTAGKTLSKESLRKDGNAIQHDFMLQREAIDLKTLINTLNGFSQLQTDKGYFFKKIVALANPNAKFKAITRVRLSDIGYDNRMMLTSYTSDYFMLDKQGKASDTPFITVDHGAALRSSLHDTNSPYAIFTKNSVCGEKWEPGN
;
A
#
# COMPACT_ATOMS: atom_id res chain seq x y z
N MET A 1 24.58 -12.62 -59.20
CA MET A 1 25.08 -12.12 -57.90
C MET A 1 23.92 -11.43 -57.17
N GLN A 2 23.03 -12.17 -56.49
CA GLN A 2 21.88 -11.56 -55.81
C GLN A 2 21.24 -12.45 -54.71
N ILE A 3 21.89 -13.53 -54.29
CA ILE A 3 21.34 -14.49 -53.30
C ILE A 3 21.79 -14.15 -51.87
N GLY A 4 22.87 -13.36 -51.70
CA GLY A 4 23.42 -13.00 -50.38
C GLY A 4 22.60 -11.96 -49.60
N SER A 5 21.78 -11.15 -50.27
CA SER A 5 21.04 -10.05 -49.62
C SER A 5 19.82 -10.56 -48.82
N ALA A 6 19.06 -11.52 -49.37
CA ALA A 6 17.85 -12.04 -48.75
C ALA A 6 18.12 -12.84 -47.47
N VAL A 7 19.19 -13.64 -47.44
CA VAL A 7 19.58 -14.46 -46.27
C VAL A 7 20.01 -13.57 -45.10
N THR A 8 20.63 -12.44 -45.38
CA THR A 8 21.09 -11.48 -44.37
C THR A 8 19.91 -10.69 -43.78
N ALA A 9 18.96 -10.29 -44.63
CA ALA A 9 17.71 -9.65 -44.19
C ALA A 9 16.84 -10.57 -43.31
N PHE A 10 16.78 -11.87 -43.65
CA PHE A 10 16.01 -12.86 -42.89
C PHE A 10 16.61 -13.09 -41.48
N LYS A 11 17.94 -13.14 -41.36
CA LYS A 11 18.63 -13.23 -40.06
C LYS A 11 18.44 -11.97 -39.21
N GLN A 12 18.42 -10.79 -39.82
CA GLN A 12 18.16 -9.52 -39.12
C GLN A 12 16.71 -9.42 -38.62
N LEU A 13 15.75 -9.91 -39.42
CA LEU A 13 14.34 -9.98 -39.01
C LEU A 13 14.15 -10.95 -37.84
N PHE A 14 14.74 -12.15 -37.91
CA PHE A 14 14.68 -13.13 -36.81
C PHE A 14 15.34 -12.62 -35.53
N SER A 15 16.50 -11.96 -35.64
CA SER A 15 17.18 -11.37 -34.47
C SER A 15 16.35 -10.26 -33.82
N ARG A 16 15.70 -9.40 -34.61
CA ARG A 16 14.77 -8.37 -34.10
C ARG A 16 13.51 -8.97 -33.50
N LEU A 17 12.95 -10.04 -34.09
CA LEU A 17 11.77 -10.73 -33.56
C LEU A 17 12.07 -11.42 -32.22
N ILE A 18 13.26 -12.03 -32.09
CA ILE A 18 13.73 -12.64 -30.83
C ILE A 18 13.97 -11.56 -29.78
N LEU A 19 14.53 -10.40 -30.15
CA LEU A 19 14.75 -9.27 -29.23
C LEU A 19 13.43 -8.63 -28.77
N LEU A 20 12.42 -8.53 -29.65
CA LEU A 20 11.07 -8.07 -29.31
C LEU A 20 10.32 -9.09 -28.44
N ALA A 21 10.50 -10.39 -28.69
CA ALA A 21 9.95 -11.45 -27.86
C ALA A 21 10.62 -11.49 -26.47
N THR A 22 11.93 -11.29 -26.36
CA THR A 22 12.61 -11.23 -25.05
C THR A 22 12.29 -9.94 -24.30
N CYS A 23 12.12 -8.80 -24.97
CA CYS A 23 11.61 -7.57 -24.35
C CYS A 23 10.15 -7.71 -23.89
N ALA A 24 9.31 -8.49 -24.59
CA ALA A 24 7.95 -8.79 -24.15
C ALA A 24 7.92 -9.72 -22.92
N VAL A 25 8.86 -10.68 -22.81
CA VAL A 25 8.99 -11.55 -21.62
C VAL A 25 9.54 -10.79 -20.40
N LEU A 26 10.26 -9.68 -20.63
CA LEU A 26 10.75 -8.77 -19.58
C LEU A 26 9.77 -7.62 -19.28
N SER A 27 8.59 -7.59 -19.90
CA SER A 27 7.56 -6.64 -19.49
C SER A 27 7.11 -6.99 -18.07
N ASN A 28 7.24 -6.04 -17.14
CA ASN A 28 6.78 -6.10 -15.74
C ASN A 28 5.24 -6.29 -15.59
N ALA A 29 4.55 -6.76 -16.64
CA ALA A 29 3.12 -7.04 -16.66
C ALA A 29 2.74 -8.34 -15.93
N ALA A 30 3.71 -9.16 -15.50
CA ALA A 30 3.44 -10.53 -15.01
C ALA A 30 2.80 -10.62 -13.61
N PHE A 31 2.63 -9.50 -12.90
CA PHE A 31 2.14 -9.47 -11.52
C PHE A 31 1.11 -8.34 -11.32
N ALA A 32 0.17 -8.17 -12.25
CA ALA A 32 -0.91 -7.20 -12.08
C ALA A 32 -1.80 -7.60 -10.90
N ILE A 33 -2.11 -6.63 -10.03
CA ILE A 33 -3.12 -6.80 -8.99
C ILE A 33 -4.50 -6.85 -9.65
N GLU A 34 -5.40 -7.66 -9.11
CA GLU A 34 -6.78 -7.65 -9.59
C GLU A 34 -7.51 -6.39 -9.10
N ALA A 35 -8.15 -5.69 -10.02
CA ALA A 35 -9.03 -4.58 -9.67
C ALA A 35 -10.30 -5.07 -8.95
N GLY A 36 -10.83 -4.24 -8.05
CA GLY A 36 -12.06 -4.51 -7.32
C GLY A 36 -12.05 -3.98 -5.89
N GLN A 37 -13.18 -4.18 -5.21
CA GLN A 37 -13.37 -3.81 -3.82
C GLN A 37 -12.98 -4.98 -2.90
N TYR A 38 -12.25 -4.67 -1.84
CA TYR A 38 -11.76 -5.66 -0.88
C TYR A 38 -12.33 -5.36 0.51
N TYR A 39 -13.06 -6.32 1.07
CA TYR A 39 -13.74 -6.19 2.35
C TYR A 39 -13.00 -6.95 3.44
N TYR A 40 -13.06 -6.43 4.66
CA TYR A 40 -12.45 -7.06 5.81
C TYR A 40 -13.11 -8.40 6.13
N PHE A 41 -12.28 -9.39 6.45
CA PHE A 41 -12.72 -10.64 7.06
C PHE A 41 -11.75 -11.08 8.15
N ILE A 42 -12.26 -11.81 9.13
CA ILE A 42 -11.47 -12.31 10.26
C ILE A 42 -10.44 -13.30 9.74
N SER A 43 -9.16 -12.96 9.87
CA SER A 43 -8.07 -13.78 9.37
C SER A 43 -6.76 -13.55 10.11
N ASP A 44 -5.98 -14.62 10.23
CA ASP A 44 -4.58 -14.56 10.64
C ASP A 44 -3.74 -14.72 9.37
N LYS A 45 -3.09 -13.65 8.90
CA LYS A 45 -2.27 -13.65 7.68
C LYS A 45 -3.02 -14.22 6.46
N CYS A 46 -4.24 -13.71 6.25
CA CYS A 46 -5.19 -14.10 5.20
C CYS A 46 -5.73 -15.53 5.26
N LEU A 47 -5.31 -16.33 6.25
CA LEU A 47 -5.98 -17.58 6.58
C LEU A 47 -7.24 -17.27 7.38
N PRO A 48 -8.45 -17.66 6.92
CA PRO A 48 -9.69 -17.33 7.63
C PRO A 48 -9.71 -17.93 9.03
N LYS A 49 -10.23 -17.16 9.98
CA LYS A 49 -10.41 -17.56 11.38
C LYS A 49 -11.84 -17.26 11.82
N GLY A 50 -12.30 -17.95 12.85
CA GLY A 50 -13.67 -17.79 13.35
C GLY A 50 -14.74 -18.35 12.41
N PRO A 51 -16.01 -17.96 12.58
CA PRO A 51 -17.13 -18.45 11.78
C PRO A 51 -16.96 -18.10 10.29
N GLN A 52 -17.24 -19.08 9.43
CA GLN A 52 -17.04 -18.93 7.98
C GLN A 52 -18.36 -18.89 7.19
N THR A 53 -19.49 -19.27 7.79
CA THR A 53 -20.78 -19.07 7.11
C THR A 53 -21.10 -17.57 7.06
N PRO A 54 -21.67 -17.04 5.97
CA PRO A 54 -21.96 -15.62 5.82
C PRO A 54 -22.73 -15.03 7.01
N GLU A 55 -23.77 -15.74 7.47
CA GLU A 55 -24.63 -15.28 8.57
C GLU A 55 -23.87 -15.19 9.90
N ALA A 56 -23.08 -16.21 10.22
CA ALA A 56 -22.31 -16.23 11.47
C ALA A 56 -21.09 -15.30 11.41
N ARG A 57 -20.53 -15.09 10.21
CA ARG A 57 -19.42 -14.17 9.97
C ARG A 57 -19.88 -12.72 10.13
N GLY A 58 -21.00 -12.35 9.53
CA GLY A 58 -21.60 -11.02 9.65
C GLY A 58 -22.05 -10.66 11.06
N ALA A 59 -22.32 -11.66 11.91
CA ALA A 59 -22.66 -11.43 13.32
C ALA A 59 -21.46 -10.97 14.19
N VAL A 60 -20.22 -11.22 13.76
CA VAL A 60 -19.01 -10.97 14.57
C VAL A 60 -17.93 -10.15 13.85
N THR A 61 -18.13 -9.87 12.57
CA THR A 61 -17.21 -9.08 11.73
C THR A 61 -17.94 -7.80 11.31
N PRO A 62 -17.33 -6.61 11.50
CA PRO A 62 -17.94 -5.41 10.94
C PRO A 62 -17.83 -5.42 9.41
N ASP A 63 -18.87 -4.96 8.75
CA ASP A 63 -18.88 -4.79 7.29
C ASP A 63 -18.07 -3.55 6.92
N VAL A 64 -16.78 -3.77 6.62
CA VAL A 64 -15.82 -2.71 6.32
C VAL A 64 -15.16 -3.02 4.99
N MET A 65 -15.49 -2.25 3.95
CA MET A 65 -14.64 -2.15 2.77
C MET A 65 -13.29 -1.61 3.23
N LEU A 66 -12.18 -2.33 3.04
CA LEU A 66 -10.87 -1.90 3.50
C LEU A 66 -10.18 -0.99 2.50
N PHE A 67 -10.23 -1.41 1.23
CA PHE A 67 -9.67 -0.67 0.13
C PHE A 67 -10.30 -1.12 -1.19
N GLU A 68 -10.15 -0.28 -2.20
CA GLU A 68 -10.51 -0.55 -3.58
C GLU A 68 -9.26 -0.40 -4.45
N VAL A 69 -9.02 -1.38 -5.30
CA VAL A 69 -7.98 -1.32 -6.33
C VAL A 69 -8.65 -0.87 -7.62
N VAL A 70 -8.29 0.31 -8.10
CA VAL A 70 -8.89 0.94 -9.28
C VAL A 70 -7.88 0.98 -10.42
N PRO A 71 -8.26 0.54 -11.63
CA PRO A 71 -7.39 0.68 -12.79
C PRO A 71 -7.28 2.15 -13.21
N ALA A 72 -6.06 2.62 -13.45
CA ALA A 72 -5.73 3.88 -14.08
C ALA A 72 -5.07 3.62 -15.44
N GLY A 73 -5.86 3.72 -16.51
CA GLY A 73 -5.35 3.48 -17.87
C GLY A 73 -4.98 2.02 -18.15
N ILE A 74 -4.07 1.77 -19.09
CA ILE A 74 -3.80 0.44 -19.65
C ILE A 74 -2.88 -0.41 -18.74
N SER A 75 -2.13 0.20 -17.81
CA SER A 75 -1.15 -0.50 -16.96
C SER A 75 -1.03 0.03 -15.54
N ASP A 76 -1.63 1.17 -15.20
CA ASP A 76 -1.44 1.78 -13.89
C ASP A 76 -2.63 1.44 -13.00
N TYR A 77 -2.39 1.41 -11.70
CA TYR A 77 -3.39 1.14 -10.68
C TYR A 77 -3.21 2.17 -9.58
N PHE A 78 -4.30 2.53 -8.91
CA PHE A 78 -4.25 3.21 -7.63
C PHE A 78 -5.05 2.42 -6.61
N VAL A 79 -4.77 2.69 -5.33
CA VAL A 79 -5.52 2.11 -4.23
C VAL A 79 -6.20 3.21 -3.44
N ASN A 80 -7.52 3.08 -3.33
CA ASN A 80 -8.32 3.88 -2.43
C ASN A 80 -8.44 3.14 -1.11
N MET A 81 -7.88 3.67 -0.04
CA MET A 81 -8.07 3.14 1.31
C MET A 81 -9.39 3.64 1.87
N ASN A 82 -10.06 2.83 2.68
CA ASN A 82 -11.23 3.32 3.42
C ASN A 82 -10.80 4.22 4.59
N THR A 83 -10.49 5.47 4.27
CA THR A 83 -10.11 6.50 5.24
C THR A 83 -11.24 6.82 6.22
N ASN A 84 -12.51 6.60 5.84
CA ASN A 84 -13.65 6.77 6.74
C ASN A 84 -13.63 5.78 7.93
N ALA A 85 -12.96 4.63 7.79
CA ALA A 85 -12.76 3.69 8.89
C ALA A 85 -11.69 4.16 9.91
N LEU A 86 -10.96 5.25 9.62
CA LEU A 86 -9.98 5.85 10.54
C LEU A 86 -10.67 6.79 11.54
N ILE A 87 -11.53 6.23 12.40
CA ILE A 87 -12.34 6.98 13.38
C ILE A 87 -11.51 7.80 14.39
N HIS A 88 -10.20 7.56 14.47
CA HIS A 88 -9.27 8.28 15.34
C HIS A 88 -8.65 9.53 14.70
N TYR A 89 -8.96 9.79 13.43
CA TYR A 89 -8.39 10.88 12.64
C TYR A 89 -9.40 12.03 12.58
N ALA A 90 -8.90 13.26 12.40
CA ALA A 90 -9.76 14.39 12.06
C ALA A 90 -10.27 14.22 10.63
N GLU A 91 -11.39 14.87 10.29
CA GLU A 91 -11.94 14.91 8.93
C GLU A 91 -10.88 15.39 7.93
N GLU A 92 -10.13 16.44 8.25
CA GLU A 92 -9.07 16.97 7.38
C GLU A 92 -7.91 15.97 7.19
N GLY A 93 -7.67 15.09 8.16
CA GLY A 93 -6.69 14.01 8.06
C GLY A 93 -7.15 12.90 7.12
N GLN A 94 -8.44 12.53 7.19
CA GLN A 94 -9.05 11.55 6.28
C GLN A 94 -9.08 12.10 4.84
N GLU A 95 -9.53 13.35 4.67
CA GLU A 95 -9.53 14.05 3.38
C GLU A 95 -8.13 14.16 2.79
N HIS A 96 -7.13 14.51 3.62
CA HIS A 96 -5.74 14.58 3.15
C HIS A 96 -5.30 13.23 2.59
N LEU A 97 -5.51 12.12 3.30
CA LEU A 97 -5.12 10.79 2.83
C LEU A 97 -5.82 10.43 1.52
N SER A 98 -7.14 10.64 1.43
CA SER A 98 -7.90 10.39 0.20
C SER A 98 -7.42 11.23 -0.97
N SER A 99 -6.99 12.48 -0.74
CA SER A 99 -6.42 13.32 -1.80
C SER A 99 -5.10 12.78 -2.35
N LEU A 100 -4.32 12.05 -1.55
CA LEU A 100 -3.05 11.47 -2.02
C LEU A 100 -3.26 10.30 -2.99
N GLU A 101 -4.43 9.67 -2.97
CA GLU A 101 -4.74 8.45 -3.71
C GLU A 101 -4.74 8.68 -5.22
N SER A 102 -5.14 9.88 -5.67
CA SER A 102 -5.15 10.23 -7.09
C SER A 102 -3.76 10.49 -7.71
N GLU A 103 -2.72 10.63 -6.88
CA GLU A 103 -1.37 10.98 -7.33
C GLU A 103 -0.36 9.82 -7.13
N GLN A 104 -0.84 8.64 -6.73
CA GLN A 104 0.01 7.50 -6.44
C GLN A 104 0.73 6.97 -7.70
N ALA A 105 2.01 6.63 -7.54
CA ALA A 105 2.73 5.78 -8.47
C ALA A 105 2.62 4.32 -8.02
N TYR A 106 2.34 3.42 -8.97
CA TYR A 106 2.24 1.99 -8.74
C TYR A 106 3.49 1.24 -9.21
N THR A 107 3.96 0.31 -8.38
CA THR A 107 5.01 -0.64 -8.73
C THR A 107 4.68 -2.02 -8.16
N ALA A 108 5.15 -3.07 -8.81
CA ALA A 108 5.02 -4.44 -8.31
C ALA A 108 6.36 -5.18 -8.35
N GLY A 109 6.60 -6.03 -7.36
CA GLY A 109 7.83 -6.80 -7.25
C GLY A 109 7.67 -8.07 -6.43
N LYS A 110 8.57 -9.02 -6.63
CA LYS A 110 8.63 -10.22 -5.81
C LYS A 110 9.51 -9.99 -4.59
N THR A 111 9.09 -10.53 -3.46
CA THR A 111 9.92 -10.63 -2.26
C THR A 111 9.83 -12.03 -1.67
N LEU A 112 10.92 -12.52 -1.11
CA LEU A 112 10.89 -13.79 -0.37
C LEU A 112 9.97 -13.64 0.84
N SER A 113 9.01 -14.55 0.99
CA SER A 113 8.13 -14.57 2.15
C SER A 113 7.97 -16.00 2.64
N LYS A 114 8.32 -16.23 3.91
CA LYS A 114 8.10 -17.52 4.58
C LYS A 114 6.61 -17.89 4.69
N GLU A 115 5.74 -16.92 4.49
CA GLU A 115 4.28 -17.05 4.60
C GLU A 115 3.62 -17.24 3.23
N SER A 116 4.39 -17.20 2.14
CA SER A 116 3.85 -17.40 0.81
C SER A 116 3.45 -18.84 0.56
N LEU A 117 2.24 -19.04 0.05
CA LEU A 117 1.74 -20.31 -0.48
C LEU A 117 2.08 -20.50 -1.96
N ARG A 118 2.70 -19.51 -2.60
CA ARG A 118 3.06 -19.58 -4.02
C ARG A 118 4.19 -20.57 -4.20
N LYS A 119 4.18 -21.27 -5.34
CA LYS A 119 5.15 -22.35 -5.66
C LYS A 119 6.60 -21.89 -5.65
N ASP A 120 6.85 -20.60 -5.89
CA ASP A 120 8.19 -20.01 -5.92
C ASP A 120 8.64 -19.45 -4.56
N GLY A 121 7.82 -19.58 -3.50
CA GLY A 121 8.13 -19.10 -2.15
C GLY A 121 8.16 -17.58 -2.01
N ASN A 122 7.73 -16.83 -3.03
CA ASN A 122 7.72 -15.37 -3.01
C ASN A 122 6.30 -14.85 -2.77
N ALA A 123 6.19 -13.73 -2.07
CA ALA A 123 5.00 -12.88 -2.14
C ALA A 123 5.19 -11.87 -3.29
N ILE A 124 4.09 -11.46 -3.92
CA ILE A 124 4.10 -10.27 -4.78
C ILE A 124 3.71 -9.08 -3.92
N GLN A 125 4.58 -8.07 -3.89
CA GLN A 125 4.29 -6.78 -3.28
C GLN A 125 3.81 -5.81 -4.35
N HIS A 126 2.69 -5.16 -4.05
CA HIS A 126 2.10 -4.08 -4.82
C HIS A 126 2.26 -2.81 -3.99
N ASP A 127 3.15 -1.94 -4.44
CA ASP A 127 3.50 -0.69 -3.77
C ASP A 127 2.83 0.48 -4.50
N PHE A 128 1.96 1.18 -3.76
CA PHE A 128 1.32 2.42 -4.18
C PHE A 128 1.93 3.56 -3.37
N MET A 129 2.62 4.47 -4.04
CA MET A 129 3.46 5.46 -3.38
C MET A 129 3.24 6.85 -3.93
N LEU A 130 3.05 7.82 -3.02
CA LEU A 130 3.13 9.24 -3.34
C LEU A 130 4.38 9.83 -2.70
N GLN A 131 5.15 10.59 -3.47
CA GLN A 131 6.34 11.29 -2.99
C GLN A 131 6.20 12.79 -3.27
N ARG A 132 6.37 13.62 -2.23
CA ARG A 132 6.47 15.08 -2.38
C ARG A 132 7.92 15.52 -2.17
N GLU A 133 8.42 16.35 -3.07
CA GLU A 133 9.83 16.73 -3.14
C GLU A 133 10.31 17.47 -1.89
N ALA A 134 9.60 18.51 -1.46
CA ALA A 134 9.87 19.21 -0.21
C ALA A 134 8.61 19.87 0.36
N ILE A 135 8.26 19.52 1.59
CA ILE A 135 7.28 20.23 2.42
C ILE A 135 8.01 21.02 3.51
N ASP A 136 7.41 22.12 3.98
CA ASP A 136 7.98 22.88 5.09
C ASP A 136 7.44 22.43 6.45
N LEU A 137 8.09 22.90 7.51
CA LEU A 137 7.72 22.59 8.89
C LEU A 137 6.26 22.97 9.20
N LYS A 138 5.76 24.09 8.66
CA LYS A 138 4.37 24.52 8.86
C LYS A 138 3.38 23.54 8.24
N THR A 139 3.64 23.11 7.00
CA THR A 139 2.84 22.12 6.28
C THR A 139 2.85 20.79 7.03
N LEU A 140 4.03 20.34 7.47
CA LEU A 140 4.15 19.11 8.27
C LEU A 140 3.31 19.18 9.56
N ILE A 141 3.41 20.26 10.33
CA ILE A 141 2.62 20.45 11.56
C ILE A 141 1.11 20.38 11.25
N ASN A 142 0.67 21.10 10.22
CA ASN A 142 -0.75 21.11 9.83
C ASN A 142 -1.25 19.71 9.43
N THR A 143 -0.46 18.98 8.64
CA THR A 143 -0.79 17.59 8.26
C THR A 143 -0.87 16.68 9.48
N LEU A 144 0.10 16.75 10.38
CA LEU A 144 0.13 15.90 11.58
C LEU A 144 -1.01 16.21 12.55
N ASN A 145 -1.51 17.45 12.59
CA ASN A 145 -2.69 17.82 13.36
C ASN A 145 -3.96 17.10 12.86
N GLY A 146 -4.06 16.83 11.56
CA GLY A 146 -5.19 16.10 10.97
C GLY A 146 -5.18 14.60 11.26
N PHE A 147 -4.02 13.97 11.30
CA PHE A 147 -3.91 12.51 11.46
C PHE A 147 -4.08 12.01 12.90
N SER A 148 -4.14 12.88 13.90
CA SER A 148 -4.17 12.46 15.29
C SER A 148 -5.26 13.15 16.07
N GLN A 149 -6.26 12.39 16.54
CA GLN A 149 -7.14 12.82 17.62
C GLN A 149 -7.12 11.91 18.86
N LEU A 150 -6.71 10.64 18.77
CA LEU A 150 -6.85 9.68 19.88
C LEU A 150 -5.61 8.93 20.39
N GLN A 151 -4.40 9.17 19.88
CA GLN A 151 -3.26 8.35 20.31
C GLN A 151 -2.32 9.08 21.27
N THR A 152 -1.70 8.31 22.16
CA THR A 152 -0.48 8.62 22.94
C THR A 152 0.62 9.33 22.13
N ASP A 153 0.50 9.37 20.80
CA ASP A 153 1.41 9.98 19.83
C ASP A 153 1.24 11.49 19.62
N LYS A 154 0.13 12.14 20.01
CA LYS A 154 0.09 13.64 20.01
C LYS A 154 1.25 14.19 20.82
N GLY A 155 1.52 13.60 21.97
CA GLY A 155 2.68 13.93 22.79
C GLY A 155 4.01 13.59 22.11
N TYR A 156 4.07 12.50 21.35
CA TYR A 156 5.29 12.06 20.64
C TYR A 156 5.66 12.99 19.48
N PHE A 157 4.74 13.25 18.55
CA PHE A 157 4.98 14.14 17.41
C PHE A 157 5.26 15.56 17.88
N PHE A 158 4.46 16.06 18.83
CA PHE A 158 4.67 17.38 19.41
C PHE A 158 6.05 17.50 20.06
N LYS A 159 6.47 16.53 20.88
CA LYS A 159 7.82 16.54 21.49
C LYS A 159 8.93 16.53 20.44
N LYS A 160 8.82 15.70 19.39
CA LYS A 160 9.80 15.67 18.30
C LYS A 160 9.88 17.01 17.56
N ILE A 161 8.73 17.60 17.24
CA ILE A 161 8.65 18.89 16.53
C ILE A 161 9.22 20.03 17.39
N VAL A 162 8.88 20.09 18.68
CA VAL A 162 9.40 21.13 19.60
C VAL A 162 10.90 20.99 19.81
N ALA A 163 11.45 19.77 19.79
CA ALA A 163 12.89 19.55 19.86
C ALA A 163 13.66 20.01 18.60
N LEU A 164 12.96 20.35 17.51
CA LEU A 164 13.57 20.82 16.28
C LEU A 164 13.94 22.31 16.40
N ALA A 165 15.24 22.59 16.52
CA ALA A 165 15.73 23.97 16.68
C ALA A 165 15.67 24.82 15.38
N ASN A 166 15.50 24.19 14.20
CA ASN A 166 15.52 24.88 12.92
C ASN A 166 14.10 25.14 12.38
N PRO A 167 13.58 26.37 12.43
CA PRO A 167 12.25 26.70 11.93
C PRO A 167 12.13 26.61 10.40
N ASN A 168 13.25 26.63 9.68
CA ASN A 168 13.30 26.57 8.22
C ASN A 168 13.53 25.14 7.70
N ALA A 169 13.37 24.12 8.55
CA ALA A 169 13.50 22.73 8.15
C ALA A 169 12.53 22.38 7.01
N LYS A 170 13.03 21.59 6.07
CA LYS A 170 12.26 21.03 4.96
C LYS A 170 12.27 19.51 5.06
N PHE A 171 11.22 18.89 4.55
CA PHE A 171 11.02 17.45 4.65
C PHE A 171 10.64 16.88 3.31
N LYS A 172 11.21 15.74 2.94
CA LYS A 172 10.67 14.88 1.90
C LYS A 172 9.58 14.01 2.52
N ALA A 173 8.38 14.05 1.95
CA ALA A 173 7.27 13.24 2.42
C ALA A 173 7.05 12.05 1.47
N ILE A 174 6.90 10.86 2.03
CA ILE A 174 6.60 9.64 1.30
C ILE A 174 5.41 8.97 1.97
N THR A 175 4.31 8.83 1.25
CA THR A 175 3.16 8.01 1.69
C THR A 175 3.16 6.72 0.88
N ARG A 176 3.03 5.58 1.57
CA ARG A 176 3.04 4.25 0.95
C ARG A 176 1.88 3.42 1.46
N VAL A 177 1.15 2.81 0.53
CA VAL A 177 0.30 1.64 0.76
C VAL A 177 0.96 0.44 0.11
N ARG A 178 1.07 -0.65 0.85
CA ARG A 178 1.60 -1.92 0.35
C ARG A 178 0.60 -3.04 0.54
N LEU A 179 0.18 -3.60 -0.58
CA LEU A 179 -0.60 -4.83 -0.62
C LEU A 179 0.32 -6.01 -0.96
N SER A 180 0.04 -7.18 -0.42
CA SER A 180 0.83 -8.39 -0.67
C SER A 180 -0.08 -9.56 -1.03
N ASP A 181 0.14 -10.09 -2.23
CA ASP A 181 -0.38 -11.40 -2.66
C ASP A 181 0.56 -12.49 -2.12
N ILE A 182 0.06 -13.25 -1.15
CA ILE A 182 0.75 -14.39 -0.55
C ILE A 182 0.23 -15.74 -1.09
N GLY A 183 -0.61 -15.74 -2.12
CA GLY A 183 -1.12 -16.94 -2.79
C GLY A 183 -2.46 -17.47 -2.26
N TYR A 184 -3.23 -16.67 -1.52
CA TYR A 184 -4.63 -16.99 -1.25
C TYR A 184 -5.51 -16.34 -2.33
N ASP A 185 -6.34 -17.15 -2.97
CA ASP A 185 -7.26 -16.67 -4.00
C ASP A 185 -8.16 -15.56 -3.47
N ASN A 186 -8.37 -14.53 -4.30
CA ASN A 186 -9.22 -13.38 -4.01
C ASN A 186 -8.84 -12.57 -2.75
N ARG A 187 -7.62 -12.72 -2.21
CA ARG A 187 -7.23 -12.06 -0.97
C ARG A 187 -5.94 -11.29 -1.10
N MET A 188 -5.93 -10.12 -0.46
CA MET A 188 -4.78 -9.23 -0.43
C MET A 188 -4.49 -8.81 1.00
N MET A 189 -3.23 -8.96 1.42
CA MET A 189 -2.78 -8.53 2.73
C MET A 189 -2.31 -7.08 2.68
N LEU A 190 -2.90 -6.20 3.48
CA LEU A 190 -2.35 -4.87 3.74
C LEU A 190 -1.16 -5.01 4.71
N THR A 191 0.04 -4.82 4.18
CA THR A 191 1.30 -4.97 4.94
C THR A 191 1.93 -3.64 5.33
N SER A 192 1.56 -2.54 4.66
CA SER A 192 2.00 -1.20 5.04
C SER A 192 0.93 -0.19 4.66
N TYR A 193 0.65 0.77 5.54
CA TYR A 193 -0.01 2.01 5.20
C TYR A 193 0.59 3.12 6.08
N THR A 194 1.55 3.85 5.54
CA THR A 194 2.39 4.77 6.32
C THR A 194 2.67 6.06 5.58
N SER A 195 2.85 7.15 6.35
CA SER A 195 3.48 8.39 5.88
C SER A 195 4.79 8.63 6.63
N ASP A 196 5.89 8.68 5.89
CA ASP A 196 7.23 8.95 6.38
C ASP A 196 7.69 10.35 5.97
N TYR A 197 8.24 11.09 6.93
CA TYR A 197 8.75 12.45 6.74
C TYR A 197 10.24 12.49 7.04
N PHE A 198 11.04 12.66 6.00
CA PHE A 198 12.51 12.67 6.09
C PHE A 198 13.00 14.11 6.08
N MET A 199 13.76 14.51 7.10
CA MET A 199 14.37 15.84 7.11
C MET A 199 15.41 15.95 5.99
N LEU A 200 15.37 17.07 5.27
CA LEU A 200 16.34 17.41 4.22
C LEU A 200 17.52 18.19 4.80
N ASP A 201 18.73 17.86 4.34
CA ASP A 201 19.91 18.66 4.63
C ASP A 201 19.99 19.94 3.77
N LYS A 202 21.06 20.71 3.93
CA LYS A 202 21.26 21.97 3.19
C LYS A 202 21.42 21.76 1.68
N GLN A 203 21.73 20.54 1.25
CA GLN A 203 21.88 20.13 -0.14
C GLN A 203 20.59 19.52 -0.71
N GLY A 204 19.51 19.46 0.09
CA GLY A 204 18.24 18.85 -0.30
C GLY A 204 18.25 17.33 -0.25
N LYS A 205 19.27 16.70 0.34
CA LYS A 205 19.32 15.24 0.50
C LYS A 205 18.53 14.83 1.74
N ALA A 206 17.66 13.85 1.57
CA ALA A 206 16.89 13.27 2.67
C ALA A 206 17.79 12.41 3.59
N SER A 207 17.53 12.46 4.89
CA SER A 207 18.09 11.51 5.86
C SER A 207 17.71 10.07 5.52
N ASP A 208 18.55 9.11 5.92
CA ASP A 208 18.26 7.67 5.76
C ASP A 208 17.13 7.20 6.70
N THR A 209 16.91 7.91 7.81
CA THR A 209 15.88 7.58 8.80
C THR A 209 14.76 8.62 8.80
N PRO A 210 13.47 8.21 8.82
CA PRO A 210 12.37 9.15 8.96
C PRO A 210 12.50 9.97 10.25
N PHE A 211 12.29 11.27 10.14
CA PHE A 211 12.15 12.13 11.32
C PHE A 211 10.84 11.81 12.04
N ILE A 212 9.74 11.64 11.30
CA ILE A 212 8.43 11.21 11.79
C ILE A 212 7.90 10.12 10.86
N THR A 213 7.30 9.09 11.43
CA THR A 213 6.52 8.07 10.74
C THR A 213 5.13 8.05 11.35
N VAL A 214 4.10 8.04 10.52
CA VAL A 214 2.71 7.87 10.92
C VAL A 214 2.24 6.52 10.38
N ASP A 215 1.83 5.62 11.27
CA ASP A 215 1.31 4.29 10.93
C ASP A 215 -0.22 4.34 10.84
N HIS A 216 -0.72 4.67 9.65
CA HIS A 216 -2.16 4.68 9.36
C HIS A 216 -2.76 3.27 9.44
N GLY A 217 -1.97 2.26 9.08
CA GLY A 217 -2.37 0.85 9.17
C GLY A 217 -2.66 0.42 10.61
N ALA A 218 -1.90 0.89 11.60
CA ALA A 218 -2.18 0.62 13.02
C ALA A 218 -3.51 1.23 13.47
N ALA A 219 -3.80 2.47 13.07
CA ALA A 219 -5.06 3.15 13.40
C ALA A 219 -6.28 2.49 12.74
N LEU A 220 -6.12 2.01 11.49
CA LEU A 220 -7.15 1.22 10.82
C LEU A 220 -7.41 -0.08 11.61
N ARG A 221 -6.35 -0.84 11.92
CA ARG A 221 -6.45 -2.15 12.58
C ARG A 221 -7.04 -2.09 13.99
N SER A 222 -6.80 -1.01 14.74
CA SER A 222 -7.40 -0.81 16.06
C SER A 222 -8.91 -0.59 16.02
N SER A 223 -9.46 -0.23 14.86
CA SER A 223 -10.87 0.12 14.68
C SER A 223 -11.69 -1.03 14.06
N LEU A 224 -11.03 -2.11 13.60
CA LEU A 224 -11.70 -3.24 12.93
C LEU A 224 -12.39 -4.21 13.89
N HIS A 225 -12.05 -4.17 15.17
CA HIS A 225 -12.72 -4.97 16.18
C HIS A 225 -12.72 -4.24 17.51
N ASP A 226 -13.80 -4.40 18.28
CA ASP A 226 -13.83 -3.96 19.67
C ASP A 226 -12.69 -4.59 20.47
N THR A 227 -12.16 -3.86 21.45
CA THR A 227 -11.03 -4.30 22.29
C THR A 227 -11.31 -5.62 23.03
N ASN A 228 -12.58 -5.92 23.30
CA ASN A 228 -13.00 -7.16 23.98
C ASN A 228 -13.32 -8.31 23.00
N SER A 229 -13.27 -8.08 21.69
CA SER A 229 -13.52 -9.12 20.70
C SER A 229 -12.42 -10.19 20.77
N PRO A 230 -12.77 -11.49 20.81
CA PRO A 230 -11.77 -12.56 20.76
C PRO A 230 -11.01 -12.59 19.42
N TYR A 231 -11.51 -11.89 18.40
CA TYR A 231 -10.92 -11.80 17.07
C TYR A 231 -9.96 -10.62 16.89
N ALA A 232 -9.93 -9.66 17.84
CA ALA A 232 -9.05 -8.49 17.77
C ALA A 232 -7.55 -8.85 17.70
N ILE A 233 -7.17 -10.03 18.20
CA ILE A 233 -5.78 -10.51 18.11
C ILE A 233 -5.32 -10.74 16.67
N PHE A 234 -6.25 -11.04 15.75
CA PHE A 234 -5.92 -11.39 14.37
C PHE A 234 -5.57 -10.17 13.50
N THR A 235 -5.91 -8.95 13.93
CA THR A 235 -5.53 -7.70 13.23
C THR A 235 -4.27 -7.05 13.79
N LYS A 236 -3.58 -7.70 14.74
CA LYS A 236 -2.49 -7.09 15.53
C LYS A 236 -1.28 -6.65 14.70
N ASN A 237 -0.98 -7.31 13.58
CA ASN A 237 0.21 -6.99 12.76
C ASN A 237 -0.11 -6.62 11.32
N SER A 238 -1.17 -7.19 10.76
CA SER A 238 -1.64 -6.93 9.39
C SER A 238 -3.15 -7.14 9.32
N VAL A 239 -3.74 -6.76 8.19
CA VAL A 239 -5.15 -7.03 7.88
C VAL A 239 -5.24 -7.55 6.45
N CYS A 240 -6.20 -8.45 6.19
CA CYS A 240 -6.48 -8.93 4.85
C CYS A 240 -7.87 -8.49 4.39
N GLY A 241 -7.93 -8.09 3.12
CA GLY A 241 -9.17 -7.91 2.39
C GLY A 241 -9.46 -9.13 1.53
N GLU A 242 -10.71 -9.56 1.53
CA GLU A 242 -11.27 -10.53 0.58
C GLU A 242 -12.03 -9.74 -0.50
N LYS A 243 -11.72 -10.04 -1.76
CA LYS A 243 -12.35 -9.38 -2.91
C LYS A 243 -13.83 -9.68 -2.90
N TRP A 244 -14.64 -8.64 -3.05
CA TRP A 244 -16.08 -8.80 -3.17
C TRP A 244 -16.45 -9.41 -4.52
N GLU A 245 -17.31 -10.41 -4.48
CA GLU A 245 -17.89 -11.06 -5.66
C GLU A 245 -19.42 -11.08 -5.51
N PRO A 246 -20.18 -10.74 -6.57
CA PRO A 246 -21.64 -10.81 -6.52
C PRO A 246 -22.12 -12.24 -6.24
N GLY A 247 -22.91 -12.41 -5.17
CA GLY A 247 -23.55 -13.69 -4.83
C GLY A 247 -22.88 -14.49 -3.70
N ASN A 248 -21.84 -13.95 -3.07
CA ASN A 248 -21.34 -14.37 -1.76
C ASN A 248 -22.08 -13.67 -0.61
#